data_AF-A0A418WCJ1-F1
#
_entry.id   AF-A0A418WCJ1-F1
#
_cell.length_a   1.000
_cell.length_b   1.000
_cell.length_c   1.000
_cell.angle_alpha   90.00
_cell.angle_beta   90.00
_cell.angle_gamma   90.00
#
_symmetry.space_group_name_H-M   'P 1'
#
loop_
_entity.id
_entity.type
_entity.pdbx_description
1 polymer ?
#
loop_
_entity_poly.entity_id
_entity_poly.type
_entity_poly.pdbx_seq_one_letter_code
_entity_poly.pdbx_strand_id
1 'polypeptide(L)'
;MRPLRRRSPPILFAFSSIAVEVLGFTTLSWRGGKSRARWLWTRRPSQPGRLCDLLHIIHRSSDTQLHFGSSFRLMLRPNLLKENVDGEAIEWAVDRLRACPKTRKILVVISDGAPVDDSTLASNDLEILDRHLRQTVSTVEASTDIKIAALGISFDVSRYYATCTTIRTPEDLGTAMIGLLEQVLVEPNIRAPMTETAEQLST
;
A
#
# COMPACT_ATOMS: atom_id res chain seq x y z
N MET A 1 -57.13 11.34 -4.24
CA MET A 1 -56.17 10.37 -3.68
C MET A 1 -54.79 10.65 -4.26
N ARG A 2 -53.76 10.91 -3.42
CA ARG A 2 -52.36 11.02 -3.89
C ARG A 2 -51.74 9.62 -3.97
N PRO A 3 -50.94 9.29 -5.01
CA PRO A 3 -50.32 7.97 -5.11
C PRO A 3 -49.27 7.80 -4.01
N LEU A 4 -49.33 6.69 -3.29
CA LEU A 4 -48.28 6.31 -2.34
C LEU A 4 -46.95 6.14 -3.09
N ARG A 5 -45.96 6.98 -2.79
CA ARG A 5 -44.58 6.79 -3.25
C ARG A 5 -44.08 5.47 -2.68
N ARG A 6 -43.87 4.46 -3.55
CA ARG A 6 -43.11 3.26 -3.20
C ARG A 6 -41.69 3.71 -2.84
N ARG A 7 -41.33 3.66 -1.55
CA ARG A 7 -39.94 3.78 -1.13
C ARG A 7 -39.31 2.40 -1.28
N SER A 8 -38.26 2.30 -2.07
CA SER A 8 -37.44 1.09 -2.13
C SER A 8 -36.85 0.85 -0.72
N PRO A 9 -36.89 -0.38 -0.20
CA PRO A 9 -36.29 -0.68 1.10
C PRO A 9 -34.77 -0.44 1.05
N PRO A 10 -34.13 -0.05 2.17
CA PRO A 10 -32.69 0.08 2.23
C PRO A 10 -32.02 -1.28 2.03
N ILE A 11 -30.91 -1.29 1.28
CA ILE A 11 -30.04 -2.45 1.20
C ILE A 11 -29.05 -2.36 2.36
N LEU A 12 -29.03 -3.39 3.22
CA LEU A 12 -28.11 -3.49 4.34
C LEU A 12 -26.96 -4.42 3.96
N PHE A 13 -25.73 -3.92 4.03
CA PHE A 13 -24.52 -4.73 3.88
C PHE A 13 -23.86 -4.92 5.24
N ALA A 14 -23.62 -6.17 5.63
CA ALA A 14 -22.85 -6.51 6.82
C ALA A 14 -21.60 -7.29 6.39
N PHE A 15 -20.42 -6.72 6.61
CA PHE A 15 -19.14 -7.35 6.27
C PHE A 15 -18.48 -7.91 7.54
N SER A 16 -18.29 -9.22 7.61
CA SER A 16 -17.68 -9.90 8.78
C SER A 16 -16.37 -10.64 8.45
N SER A 17 -15.93 -10.64 7.19
CA SER A 17 -14.88 -11.55 6.69
C SER A 17 -13.62 -10.86 6.14
N ILE A 18 -13.53 -9.53 6.22
CA ILE A 18 -12.37 -8.76 5.75
C ILE A 18 -11.34 -8.66 6.88
N ALA A 19 -10.23 -9.38 6.72
CA ALA A 19 -9.09 -9.24 7.61
C ALA A 19 -8.28 -8.01 7.17
N VAL A 20 -8.03 -7.09 8.10
CA VAL A 20 -7.27 -5.85 7.83
C VAL A 20 -6.09 -5.78 8.76
N GLU A 21 -4.91 -5.62 8.17
CA GLU A 21 -3.66 -5.34 8.86
C GLU A 21 -3.27 -3.88 8.63
N VAL A 22 -2.74 -3.21 9.65
CA VAL A 22 -2.20 -1.84 9.53
C VAL A 22 -0.73 -1.89 9.91
N LEU A 23 0.11 -1.62 8.92
CA LEU A 23 1.56 -1.68 9.01
C LEU A 23 2.15 -0.28 8.97
N GLY A 24 3.27 -0.10 9.66
CA GLY A 24 4.09 1.09 9.63
C GLY A 24 5.53 0.69 9.38
N PHE A 25 6.28 1.58 8.73
CA PHE A 25 7.68 1.38 8.38
C PHE A 25 8.44 2.69 8.56
N THR A 26 9.68 2.59 9.02
CA THR A 26 10.61 3.72 9.18
C THR A 26 12.01 3.16 9.45
N THR A 27 12.98 4.02 9.74
CA THR A 27 14.27 3.61 10.30
C THR A 27 14.30 3.74 11.83
N LEU A 28 15.11 2.91 12.49
CA LEU A 28 15.35 2.99 13.93
C LEU A 28 16.01 4.32 14.31
N SER A 29 16.86 4.86 13.44
CA SER A 29 17.64 6.07 13.68
C SER A 29 17.82 6.83 12.38
N TRP A 30 17.85 8.16 12.49
CA TRP A 30 18.26 9.02 11.40
C TRP A 30 19.72 8.72 11.03
N ARG A 31 20.05 8.90 9.75
CA ARG A 31 21.42 8.87 9.23
C ARG A 31 22.13 7.56 9.52
N GLY A 32 21.39 6.47 9.38
CA GLY A 32 21.94 5.14 9.17
C GLY A 32 22.32 4.32 10.41
N GLY A 33 22.17 4.87 11.62
CA GLY A 33 22.29 4.12 12.87
C GLY A 33 23.52 3.21 12.99
N LYS A 34 23.29 1.98 13.45
CA LYS A 34 24.31 0.94 13.63
C LYS A 34 24.87 0.43 12.31
N SER A 35 24.04 0.33 11.27
CA SER A 35 24.47 -0.12 9.94
C SER A 35 25.55 0.79 9.38
N ARG A 36 25.33 2.12 9.38
CA ARG A 36 26.35 3.10 9.00
C ARG A 36 27.55 3.08 9.94
N ALA A 37 27.33 3.04 11.26
CA ALA A 37 28.42 3.00 12.21
C ALA A 37 29.36 1.82 11.94
N ARG A 38 28.79 0.62 11.73
CA ARG A 38 29.55 -0.59 11.40
C ARG A 38 30.36 -0.42 10.12
N TRP A 39 29.75 0.14 9.07
CA TRP A 39 30.46 0.42 7.81
C TRP A 39 31.64 1.38 7.97
N LEU A 40 31.49 2.41 8.81
CA LEU A 40 32.60 3.31 9.15
C LEU A 40 33.71 2.57 9.91
N TRP A 41 33.33 1.75 10.89
CA TRP A 41 34.27 0.93 11.68
C TRP A 41 35.04 -0.09 10.84
N THR A 42 34.42 -0.63 9.78
CA THR A 42 35.08 -1.56 8.85
C THR A 42 35.90 -0.86 7.75
N ARG A 43 36.26 0.41 7.96
CA ARG A 43 37.05 1.24 7.04
C ARG A 43 36.39 1.47 5.68
N ARG A 44 35.06 1.57 5.66
CA ARG A 44 34.27 1.96 4.48
C ARG A 44 34.53 1.08 3.26
N PRO A 45 34.23 -0.24 3.33
CA PRO A 45 34.30 -1.10 2.16
C PRO A 45 33.46 -0.50 1.00
N SER A 46 33.94 -0.68 -0.23
CA SER A 46 33.25 -0.23 -1.43
C SER A 46 31.89 -0.92 -1.59
N GLN A 47 30.95 -0.24 -2.25
CA GLN A 47 29.60 -0.76 -2.51
C GLN A 47 28.85 -1.16 -1.22
N PRO A 48 28.63 -0.22 -0.28
CA PRO A 48 28.04 -0.52 1.02
C PRO A 48 26.61 -1.09 0.96
N GLY A 49 25.85 -0.81 -0.11
CA GLY A 49 24.43 -1.11 -0.14
C GLY A 49 23.66 -0.26 0.87
N ARG A 50 22.61 -0.82 1.48
CA ARG A 50 21.80 -0.11 2.48
C ARG A 50 22.61 0.17 3.74
N LEU A 51 22.59 1.42 4.18
CA LEU A 51 23.28 1.88 5.38
C LEU A 51 22.29 2.33 6.46
N CYS A 52 21.11 1.72 6.52
CA CYS A 52 20.02 2.08 7.41
C CYS A 52 19.55 0.90 8.26
N ASP A 53 19.11 1.19 9.48
CA ASP A 53 18.51 0.21 10.36
C ASP A 53 16.99 0.26 10.21
N LEU A 54 16.37 -0.78 9.65
CA LEU A 54 14.92 -0.81 9.42
C LEU A 54 14.12 -0.99 10.72
N LEU A 55 12.94 -0.38 10.78
CA LEU A 55 11.96 -0.57 11.84
C LEU A 55 10.59 -0.87 11.25
N HIS A 56 10.12 -2.09 11.49
CA HIS A 56 8.78 -2.54 11.12
C HIS A 56 7.83 -2.41 12.31
N ILE A 57 6.65 -1.85 12.08
CA ILE A 57 5.66 -1.57 13.12
C ILE A 57 4.34 -2.22 12.71
N ILE A 58 3.79 -3.08 13.57
CA ILE A 58 2.45 -3.64 13.38
C ILE A 58 1.50 -2.84 14.27
N HIS A 59 0.76 -1.91 13.67
CA HIS A 59 -0.24 -1.10 14.39
C HIS A 59 -1.51 -1.90 14.67
N ARG A 60 -1.83 -2.84 13.79
CA ARG A 60 -2.95 -3.79 13.94
C ARG A 60 -2.61 -5.05 13.17
N SER A 61 -2.71 -6.22 13.80
CA SER A 61 -2.62 -7.52 13.14
C SER A 61 -3.98 -7.93 12.54
N SER A 62 -3.97 -8.73 11.48
CA SER A 62 -5.16 -9.27 10.80
C SER A 62 -6.16 -9.95 11.74
N ASP A 63 -5.65 -10.59 12.80
CA ASP A 63 -6.42 -11.46 13.69
C ASP A 63 -7.01 -10.69 14.89
N THR A 64 -6.78 -9.38 14.94
CA THR A 64 -7.12 -8.56 16.11
C THR A 64 -8.57 -8.05 16.02
N GLN A 65 -9.36 -8.30 17.06
CA GLN A 65 -10.75 -7.84 17.18
C GLN A 65 -10.90 -6.38 17.62
N LEU A 66 -9.80 -5.66 17.89
CA LEU A 66 -9.81 -4.27 18.37
C LEU A 66 -10.40 -3.29 17.34
N HIS A 67 -10.99 -2.20 17.83
CA HIS A 67 -11.53 -1.13 17.00
C HIS A 67 -10.42 -0.35 16.25
N PHE A 68 -10.64 -0.11 14.96
CA PHE A 68 -9.70 0.48 13.99
C PHE A 68 -9.11 1.84 14.43
N GLY A 69 -9.85 2.65 15.21
CA GLY A 69 -9.45 4.02 15.57
C GLY A 69 -8.33 4.13 16.62
N SER A 70 -8.07 3.10 17.42
CA SER A 70 -7.07 3.18 18.51
C SER A 70 -5.61 3.10 18.02
N SER A 71 -5.38 2.47 16.87
CA SER A 71 -4.05 2.14 16.35
C SER A 71 -3.30 3.32 15.69
N PHE A 72 -4.01 4.31 15.16
CA PHE A 72 -3.41 5.46 14.46
C PHE A 72 -2.71 6.45 15.38
N ARG A 73 -3.03 6.49 16.68
CA ARG A 73 -2.37 7.39 17.64
C ARG A 73 -0.87 7.11 17.79
N LEU A 74 -0.43 5.88 17.49
CA LEU A 74 1.00 5.54 17.47
C LEU A 74 1.70 6.12 16.23
N MET A 75 1.05 6.17 15.07
CA MET A 75 1.59 6.79 13.86
C MET A 75 1.81 8.30 14.03
N LEU A 76 1.02 8.94 14.90
CA LEU A 76 1.10 10.37 15.22
C LEU A 76 2.12 10.70 16.31
N ARG A 77 2.94 9.74 16.78
CA ARG A 77 3.98 10.04 17.78
C ARG A 77 5.06 10.92 17.15
N PRO A 78 5.37 12.09 17.75
CA PRO A 78 6.46 12.92 17.26
C PRO A 78 7.77 12.14 17.27
N ASN A 79 8.54 12.25 16.18
CA ASN A 79 9.85 11.59 15.95
C ASN A 79 9.81 10.07 15.71
N LEU A 80 8.64 9.45 15.52
CA LEU A 80 8.57 8.04 15.15
C LEU A 80 9.08 7.82 13.72
N LEU A 81 8.54 8.61 12.79
CA LEU A 81 8.88 8.60 11.37
C LEU A 81 10.22 9.32 11.14
N LYS A 82 11.07 8.71 10.30
CA LYS A 82 12.43 9.17 10.03
C LYS A 82 12.72 9.12 8.53
N GLU A 83 13.46 8.10 8.09
CA GLU A 83 13.82 7.87 6.69
C GLU A 83 12.93 6.78 6.07
N ASN A 84 12.78 6.84 4.75
CA ASN A 84 11.87 5.99 3.99
C ASN A 84 12.66 5.08 3.04
N VAL A 85 12.41 3.77 3.15
CA VAL A 85 13.03 2.72 2.34
C VAL A 85 11.90 1.84 1.81
N ASP A 86 11.06 2.45 0.96
CA ASP A 86 9.73 1.94 0.62
C ASP A 86 9.76 0.59 -0.11
N GLY A 87 10.83 0.29 -0.86
CA GLY A 87 10.99 -1.01 -1.52
C GLY A 87 10.99 -2.16 -0.50
N GLU A 88 11.83 -2.07 0.52
CA GLU A 88 11.92 -3.03 1.63
C GLU A 88 10.62 -3.07 2.44
N ALA A 89 9.95 -1.92 2.61
CA ALA A 89 8.67 -1.86 3.30
C ALA A 89 7.58 -2.66 2.58
N ILE A 90 7.52 -2.55 1.25
CA ILE A 90 6.57 -3.28 0.41
C ILE A 90 6.92 -4.77 0.40
N GLU A 91 8.19 -5.15 0.27
CA GLU A 91 8.62 -6.55 0.35
C GLU A 91 8.16 -7.20 1.66
N TRP A 92 8.39 -6.52 2.78
CA TRP A 92 7.94 -6.97 4.08
C TRP A 92 6.41 -7.12 4.16
N ALA A 93 5.66 -6.12 3.69
CA ALA A 93 4.19 -6.17 3.68
C ALA A 93 3.65 -7.29 2.79
N VAL A 94 4.27 -7.50 1.62
CA VAL A 94 3.92 -8.57 0.67
C VAL A 94 4.15 -9.94 1.29
N ASP A 95 5.27 -10.17 1.96
CA ASP A 95 5.56 -11.45 2.62
C ASP A 95 4.51 -11.78 3.69
N ARG A 96 4.13 -10.78 4.49
CA ARG A 96 3.05 -10.94 5.49
C ARG A 96 1.71 -11.24 4.83
N LEU A 97 1.39 -10.51 3.77
CA LEU A 97 0.13 -10.67 3.07
C LEU A 97 0.05 -12.03 2.36
N ARG A 98 1.18 -12.55 1.84
CA ARG A 98 1.27 -13.89 1.24
C ARG A 98 1.04 -15.00 2.25
N ALA A 99 1.53 -14.85 3.48
CA ALA A 99 1.30 -15.78 4.57
C ALA A 99 -0.18 -15.85 5.01
N CYS A 100 -1.00 -14.86 4.65
CA CYS A 100 -2.44 -14.87 4.91
C CYS A 100 -3.16 -15.89 3.99
N PRO A 101 -4.02 -16.78 4.53
CA PRO A 101 -4.71 -17.82 3.74
C PRO A 101 -5.88 -17.28 2.89
N LYS A 102 -6.15 -15.97 2.89
CA LYS A 102 -7.25 -15.36 2.13
C LYS A 102 -6.92 -15.36 0.63
N THR A 103 -7.91 -15.61 -0.21
CA THR A 103 -7.73 -15.70 -1.68
C THR A 103 -7.50 -14.35 -2.33
N ARG A 104 -8.22 -13.32 -1.89
CA ARG A 104 -8.09 -11.95 -2.41
C ARG A 104 -7.25 -11.11 -1.46
N LYS A 105 -6.11 -10.62 -1.96
CA LYS A 105 -5.13 -9.84 -1.21
C LYS A 105 -4.92 -8.49 -1.88
N ILE A 106 -5.04 -7.43 -1.08
CA ILE A 106 -4.87 -6.05 -1.55
C ILE A 106 -3.88 -5.37 -0.62
N LEU A 107 -2.85 -4.78 -1.18
CA LEU A 107 -1.90 -3.91 -0.49
C LEU A 107 -2.16 -2.46 -0.89
N VAL A 108 -2.54 -1.62 0.07
CA VAL A 108 -2.66 -0.18 -0.14
C VAL A 108 -1.49 0.51 0.54
N VAL A 109 -0.69 1.23 -0.25
CA VAL A 109 0.43 2.05 0.24
C VAL A 109 -0.07 3.47 0.41
N ILE A 110 0.14 4.07 1.58
CA ILE A 110 -0.10 5.50 1.81
C ILE A 110 1.25 6.13 2.07
N SER A 111 1.70 7.04 1.20
CA SER A 111 3.02 7.66 1.31
C SER A 111 2.93 9.17 1.08
N ASP A 112 3.74 9.93 1.81
CA ASP A 112 3.88 11.38 1.71
C ASP A 112 5.17 11.81 0.98
N GLY A 113 5.94 10.86 0.42
CA GLY A 113 7.22 11.18 -0.20
C GLY A 113 7.85 10.09 -1.07
N ALA A 114 9.03 10.42 -1.60
CA ALA A 114 9.91 9.49 -2.29
C ALA A 114 10.74 8.66 -1.28
N PRO A 115 11.29 7.51 -1.68
CA PRO A 115 12.18 6.74 -0.81
C PRO A 115 13.50 7.51 -0.63
N VAL A 116 13.82 7.85 0.63
CA VAL A 116 14.99 8.64 1.00
C VAL A 116 15.59 8.12 2.30
N ASP A 117 16.87 7.73 2.22
CA ASP A 117 17.75 7.50 3.36
C ASP A 117 19.10 8.17 3.08
N ASP A 118 19.45 9.18 3.88
CA ASP A 118 20.60 10.06 3.65
C ASP A 118 21.91 9.26 3.59
N SER A 119 22.04 8.26 4.46
CA SER A 119 23.30 7.52 4.60
C SER A 119 23.53 6.55 3.45
N THR A 120 22.47 5.88 3.02
CA THR A 120 22.46 5.04 1.83
C THR A 120 22.75 5.89 0.60
N LEU A 121 22.05 7.00 0.39
CA LEU A 121 22.23 7.83 -0.81
C LEU A 121 23.59 8.52 -0.86
N ALA A 122 24.17 8.90 0.28
CA ALA A 122 25.48 9.55 0.31
C ALA A 122 26.66 8.62 -0.06
N SER A 123 26.47 7.30 -0.02
CA SER A 123 27.56 6.32 -0.19
C SER A 123 27.31 5.30 -1.30
N ASN A 124 26.25 5.48 -2.08
CA ASN A 124 25.86 4.60 -3.19
C ASN A 124 25.40 5.43 -4.40
N ASP A 125 24.99 4.73 -5.45
CA ASP A 125 24.26 5.31 -6.57
C ASP A 125 22.97 6.01 -6.09
N LEU A 126 22.69 7.22 -6.59
CA LEU A 126 21.58 8.05 -6.10
C LEU A 126 20.20 7.45 -6.42
N GLU A 127 20.13 6.55 -7.39
CA GLU A 127 18.89 5.89 -7.79
C GLU A 127 18.66 4.56 -7.06
N ILE A 128 19.56 4.11 -6.19
CA ILE A 128 19.47 2.78 -5.56
C ILE A 128 18.14 2.55 -4.82
N LEU A 129 17.54 3.60 -4.25
CA LEU A 129 16.24 3.53 -3.58
C LEU A 129 15.07 3.59 -4.58
N ASP A 130 15.09 4.56 -5.50
CA ASP A 130 14.06 4.72 -6.54
C ASP A 130 13.97 3.48 -7.44
N ARG A 131 15.12 2.98 -7.92
CA ARG A 131 15.22 1.77 -8.74
C ARG A 131 14.68 0.54 -8.03
N HIS A 132 15.01 0.39 -6.74
CA HIS A 132 14.50 -0.73 -5.94
C HIS A 132 12.99 -0.63 -5.76
N LEU A 133 12.45 0.53 -5.39
CA LEU A 133 11.01 0.73 -5.27
C LEU A 133 10.28 0.39 -6.58
N ARG A 134 10.76 0.90 -7.72
CA ARG A 134 10.19 0.57 -9.05
C ARG A 134 10.18 -0.92 -9.33
N GLN A 135 11.32 -1.58 -9.07
CA GLN A 135 11.46 -3.01 -9.31
C GLN A 135 10.53 -3.83 -8.42
N THR A 136 10.44 -3.47 -7.13
CA THR A 136 9.55 -4.14 -6.18
C THR A 136 8.09 -3.97 -6.58
N VAL A 137 7.64 -2.74 -6.86
CA VAL A 137 6.25 -2.50 -7.29
C VAL A 137 5.94 -3.24 -8.58
N SER A 138 6.81 -3.16 -9.60
CA SER A 138 6.62 -3.87 -10.86
C SER A 138 6.54 -5.40 -10.67
N THR A 139 7.34 -5.95 -9.75
CA THR A 139 7.30 -7.39 -9.41
C THR A 139 5.97 -7.78 -8.77
N VAL A 140 5.42 -6.93 -7.89
CA VAL A 140 4.12 -7.17 -7.24
C VAL A 140 2.98 -6.98 -8.24
N GLU A 141 3.02 -5.97 -9.10
CA GLU A 141 2.00 -5.73 -10.13
C GLU A 141 1.96 -6.84 -11.19
N ALA A 142 3.11 -7.42 -11.53
CA ALA A 142 3.19 -8.58 -12.42
C ALA A 142 2.65 -9.87 -11.77
N SER A 143 2.56 -9.91 -10.44
CA SER A 143 2.01 -11.04 -9.71
C SER A 143 0.48 -11.02 -9.73
N THR A 144 -0.15 -12.20 -9.73
CA THR A 144 -1.61 -12.33 -9.72
C THR A 144 -2.19 -12.53 -8.32
N ASP A 145 -1.34 -12.77 -7.32
CA ASP A 145 -1.76 -13.09 -5.96
C ASP A 145 -2.10 -11.85 -5.12
N ILE A 146 -1.49 -10.70 -5.43
CA ILE A 146 -1.68 -9.44 -4.70
C ILE A 146 -1.97 -8.30 -5.66
N LYS A 147 -3.02 -7.52 -5.38
CA LYS A 147 -3.24 -6.22 -6.03
C LYS A 147 -2.61 -5.13 -5.18
N ILE A 148 -1.76 -4.30 -5.77
CA ILE A 148 -1.15 -3.16 -5.11
C ILE A 148 -1.75 -1.85 -5.64
N ALA A 149 -2.01 -0.91 -4.74
CA ALA A 149 -2.45 0.43 -5.08
C ALA A 149 -1.83 1.45 -4.11
N ALA A 150 -1.69 2.70 -4.56
CA ALA A 150 -1.06 3.73 -3.75
C ALA A 150 -1.87 5.02 -3.61
N LEU A 151 -1.78 5.64 -2.44
CA LEU A 151 -2.30 6.96 -2.15
C LEU A 151 -1.14 7.88 -1.76
N GLY A 152 -0.86 8.87 -2.61
CA GLY A 152 0.14 9.90 -2.35
C GLY A 152 -0.45 11.10 -1.59
N ILE A 153 0.17 11.53 -0.51
CA ILE A 153 -0.21 12.77 0.20
C ILE A 153 0.79 13.86 -0.18
N SER A 154 0.35 14.88 -0.91
CA SER A 154 1.21 15.96 -1.43
C SER A 154 2.36 15.49 -2.31
N PHE A 155 2.38 14.22 -2.71
CA PHE A 155 3.44 13.61 -3.48
C PHE A 155 2.86 12.74 -4.60
N ASP A 156 3.37 12.93 -5.81
CA ASP A 156 2.91 12.18 -6.98
C ASP A 156 3.53 10.77 -7.04
N VAL A 157 2.70 9.78 -6.67
CA VAL A 157 3.04 8.36 -6.65
C VAL A 157 2.82 7.65 -7.99
N SER A 158 2.24 8.31 -9.00
CA SER A 158 1.94 7.70 -10.31
C SER A 158 3.17 7.22 -11.07
N ARG A 159 4.35 7.75 -10.71
CA ARG A 159 5.64 7.30 -11.24
C ARG A 159 6.03 5.88 -10.81
N TYR A 160 5.41 5.35 -9.75
CA TYR A 160 5.76 4.04 -9.17
C TYR A 160 4.63 3.03 -9.30
N TYR A 161 3.37 3.46 -9.21
CA TYR A 161 2.21 2.57 -9.13
C TYR A 161 1.23 2.83 -10.28
N ALA A 162 0.77 1.76 -10.94
CA ALA A 162 -0.20 1.85 -12.02
C ALA A 162 -1.60 2.25 -11.51
N THR A 163 -2.00 1.72 -10.35
CA THR A 163 -3.27 2.07 -9.68
C THR A 163 -2.96 2.99 -8.51
N CYS A 164 -3.28 4.28 -8.65
CA CYS A 164 -2.94 5.25 -7.63
C CYS A 164 -3.86 6.47 -7.58
N THR A 165 -3.78 7.23 -6.49
CA THR A 165 -4.45 8.52 -6.34
C THR A 165 -3.57 9.44 -5.51
N THR A 166 -3.53 10.73 -5.85
CA THR A 166 -2.77 11.73 -5.10
C THR A 166 -3.72 12.77 -4.52
N ILE A 167 -3.64 12.99 -3.21
CA ILE A 167 -4.37 14.05 -2.51
C ILE A 167 -3.44 15.18 -2.11
N ARG A 168 -3.99 16.38 -1.91
CA ARG A 168 -3.20 17.55 -1.49
C ARG A 168 -3.07 17.67 0.02
N THR A 169 -4.07 17.24 0.77
CA THR A 169 -4.08 17.38 2.22
C THR A 169 -4.64 16.12 2.89
N PRO A 170 -4.22 15.79 4.12
CA PRO A 170 -4.68 14.58 4.81
C PRO A 170 -6.19 14.50 5.04
N GLU A 171 -6.90 15.63 5.02
CA GLU A 171 -8.36 15.68 5.20
C GLU A 171 -9.12 14.96 4.09
N ASP A 172 -8.55 14.90 2.88
CA ASP A 172 -9.14 14.22 1.72
C ASP A 172 -8.92 12.69 1.75
N LEU A 173 -8.16 12.18 2.72
CA LEU A 173 -7.74 10.77 2.80
C LEU A 173 -8.93 9.81 2.80
N GLY A 174 -9.99 10.14 3.53
CA GLY A 174 -11.17 9.27 3.64
C GLY A 174 -11.86 9.06 2.30
N THR A 175 -12.12 10.15 1.57
CA THR A 175 -12.76 10.12 0.25
C THR A 175 -11.87 9.42 -0.78
N ALA A 176 -10.58 9.75 -0.81
CA ALA A 176 -9.64 9.15 -1.74
C ALA A 176 -9.42 7.65 -1.48
N MET A 177 -9.41 7.21 -0.22
CA MET A 177 -9.32 5.80 0.13
C MET A 177 -10.51 5.00 -0.40
N ILE A 178 -11.73 5.54 -0.31
CA ILE A 178 -12.93 4.89 -0.86
C ILE A 178 -12.81 4.74 -2.37
N GLY A 179 -12.43 5.80 -3.07
CA GLY A 179 -12.25 5.76 -4.53
C GLY A 179 -11.14 4.80 -4.98
N LEU A 180 -10.05 4.70 -4.21
CA LEU A 180 -8.97 3.76 -4.50
C LEU A 180 -9.42 2.31 -4.26
N LEU A 181 -10.16 2.05 -3.18
CA LEU A 181 -10.73 0.73 -2.92
C LEU A 181 -11.74 0.32 -3.99
N GLU A 182 -12.54 1.25 -4.51
CA GLU A 182 -13.45 0.98 -5.63
C GLU A 182 -12.67 0.47 -6.86
N GLN A 183 -11.55 1.11 -7.23
CA GLN A 183 -10.72 0.70 -8.36
C GLN A 183 -10.14 -0.71 -8.20
N VAL A 184 -9.76 -1.09 -6.98
CA VAL A 184 -9.10 -2.40 -6.73
C VAL A 184 -10.12 -3.51 -6.44
N LEU A 185 -11.29 -3.16 -5.92
CA LEU A 185 -12.37 -4.10 -5.59
C LEU A 185 -13.26 -4.41 -6.79
N VAL A 186 -13.49 -3.44 -7.65
CA VAL A 186 -14.33 -3.57 -8.85
C VAL A 186 -13.41 -3.85 -10.03
N GLU A 187 -13.22 -5.13 -10.37
CA GLU A 187 -12.62 -5.45 -11.67
C GLU A 187 -13.56 -4.95 -12.79
N PRO A 188 -13.05 -4.36 -13.89
CA PRO A 188 -13.87 -4.18 -15.07
C PRO A 188 -14.27 -5.58 -15.55
N ASN A 189 -15.58 -5.84 -15.54
CA ASN A 189 -16.18 -7.09 -15.99
C ASN A 189 -15.88 -7.29 -17.49
N ILE A 190 -14.75 -7.91 -17.84
CA ILE A 190 -14.44 -8.27 -19.23
C ILE A 190 -15.18 -9.56 -19.55
N ARG A 191 -16.41 -9.38 -20.05
CA ARG A 191 -17.19 -10.22 -20.96
C ARG A 191 -17.46 -11.68 -20.54
N ALA A 192 -18.70 -11.96 -20.16
CA ALA A 192 -19.38 -13.11 -20.76
C ALA A 192 -19.71 -12.74 -22.21
N PRO A 193 -19.35 -13.51 -23.24
CA PRO A 193 -19.87 -13.30 -24.57
C PRO A 193 -21.39 -13.45 -24.50
N MET A 194 -22.12 -12.42 -24.93
CA MET A 194 -23.53 -12.55 -25.26
C MET A 194 -23.59 -13.51 -26.45
N THR A 195 -23.94 -14.77 -26.19
CA THR A 195 -24.46 -15.64 -27.23
C THR A 195 -25.81 -15.06 -27.62
N GLU A 196 -25.83 -14.23 -28.66
CA GLU A 196 -27.05 -13.98 -29.42
C GLU A 196 -27.45 -15.29 -30.06
N THR A 197 -28.42 -15.98 -29.46
CA THR A 197 -29.14 -17.06 -30.13
C THR A 197 -30.05 -16.41 -31.16
N ALA A 198 -29.50 -16.10 -32.33
CA ALA A 198 -30.27 -15.88 -33.53
C ALA A 198 -30.62 -17.25 -34.12
N GLU A 199 -31.75 -17.83 -33.73
CA GLU A 199 -32.44 -18.78 -34.61
C GLU A 199 -33.90 -19.01 -34.19
N GLN A 200 -34.75 -19.03 -35.21
CA GLN A 200 -36.14 -19.52 -35.25
C GLN A 200 -37.25 -18.55 -34.82
N LEU A 201 -37.80 -17.84 -35.83
CA LEU A 201 -39.21 -17.97 -36.24
C LEU A 201 -39.43 -17.24 -37.58
N SER A 202 -39.14 -17.93 -38.67
CA SER A 202 -39.75 -17.68 -39.97
C SER A 202 -39.91 -19.04 -40.67
N THR A 203 -41.09 -19.64 -40.53
CA THR A 203 -41.98 -20.18 -41.58
C THR A 203 -43.17 -20.83 -40.89
#